data_AF-A0ABD1T4T1-F1
#
_entry.id   AF-A0ABD1T4T1-F1
#
_cell.length_a   1.000
_cell.length_b   1.000
_cell.length_c   1.000
_cell.angle_alpha   90.00
_cell.angle_beta   90.00
_cell.angle_gamma   90.00
#
_symmetry.space_group_name_H-M   'P 1'
#
loop_
_entity.id
_entity.type
_entity.pdbx_description
1 polymer ?
#
loop_
_entity_poly.entity_id
_entity_poly.type
_entity_poly.pdbx_seq_one_letter_code
_entity_poly.pdbx_strand_id
1 'polypeptide(L)'
;MKIKAQKTPMKRSGVPRNSINVWSVQCGNCLKWRTIPTQEEYEEIRRKFVEDPFVCSKKSNTSCNDPADMEYDNSRVWVVDKPNLPKTPPGFHRGLVLRKDFSKLDCYYIAPNGRKLRAGTEVASFLKENPEYKDLTTSDFSFSVPKVMFDTIPRDVANVEAKVESSGGSK
;
A
#
# COMPACT_ATOMS: atom_id res chain seq x y z
N MET A 1 3.68 45.26 25.59
CA MET A 1 4.41 44.09 25.06
C MET A 1 3.39 43.03 24.65
N LYS A 2 3.32 42.66 23.36
CA LYS A 2 2.45 41.57 22.88
C LYS A 2 3.31 40.63 22.04
N ILE A 3 3.65 39.47 22.60
CA ILE A 3 4.43 38.44 21.91
C ILE A 3 3.49 37.70 20.97
N LYS A 4 3.66 37.85 19.66
CA LYS A 4 2.99 36.99 18.67
C LYS A 4 3.79 35.71 18.52
N ALA A 5 3.22 34.59 18.94
CA ALA A 5 3.77 33.26 18.67
C ALA A 5 3.69 32.98 17.16
N GLN A 6 4.85 32.92 16.51
CA GLN A 6 4.98 32.44 15.14
C GLN A 6 4.92 30.91 15.19
N LYS A 7 3.89 30.32 14.57
CA LYS A 7 3.81 28.88 14.36
C LYS A 7 4.66 28.52 13.14
N THR A 8 5.88 28.03 13.38
CA THR A 8 6.73 27.45 12.34
C THR A 8 6.04 26.19 11.80
N PRO A 9 5.91 26.01 10.47
CA PRO A 9 5.30 24.81 9.92
C PRO A 9 6.24 23.62 10.17
N MET A 10 5.76 22.66 10.98
CA MET A 10 6.38 21.34 11.12
C MET A 10 6.55 20.73 9.73
N LYS A 11 7.79 20.49 9.31
CA LYS A 11 8.10 19.62 8.17
C LYS A 11 7.54 18.24 8.48
N ARG A 12 6.36 17.93 7.93
CA ARG A 12 5.85 16.56 7.90
C ARG A 12 6.83 15.77 7.03
N SER A 13 7.47 14.75 7.60
CA SER A 13 8.20 13.72 6.85
C SER A 13 7.21 13.09 5.89
N GLY A 14 7.28 13.51 4.62
CA GLY A 14 6.25 13.26 3.63
C GLY A 14 6.33 11.82 3.14
N VAL A 15 5.49 10.95 3.69
CA VAL A 15 5.00 9.78 2.95
C VAL A 15 4.55 10.31 1.58
N PRO A 16 5.10 9.81 0.45
CA PRO A 16 4.70 10.27 -0.87
C PRO A 16 3.18 10.20 -0.97
N ARG A 17 2.54 11.28 -1.47
CA ARG A 17 1.07 11.43 -1.48
C ARG A 17 0.30 10.25 -2.10
N ASN A 18 0.98 9.39 -2.84
CA ASN A 18 0.41 8.28 -3.58
C ASN A 18 0.87 6.90 -3.07
N SER A 19 1.46 6.81 -1.88
CA SER A 19 1.84 5.52 -1.27
C SER A 19 0.78 5.01 -0.31
N ILE A 20 0.82 3.71 -0.01
CA ILE A 20 -0.13 3.07 0.90
C ILE A 20 0.05 3.62 2.31
N ASN A 21 -1.05 4.06 2.92
CA ASN A 21 -1.05 4.64 4.26
C ASN A 21 -1.94 3.89 5.25
N VAL A 22 -2.80 2.98 4.79
CA VAL A 22 -3.66 2.15 5.63
C VAL A 22 -3.73 0.74 5.05
N TRP A 23 -3.52 -0.25 5.90
CA TRP A 23 -3.75 -1.66 5.57
C TRP A 23 -5.10 -2.08 6.13
N SER A 24 -5.88 -2.83 5.36
CA SER A 24 -7.17 -3.33 5.81
C SER A 24 -7.51 -4.68 5.20
N VAL A 25 -8.36 -5.43 5.90
CA VAL A 25 -8.87 -6.73 5.46
C VAL A 25 -10.36 -6.82 5.73
N GLN A 26 -11.08 -7.48 4.84
CA GLN A 26 -12.50 -7.73 5.00
C GLN A 26 -12.72 -8.99 5.85
N CYS A 27 -13.60 -8.89 6.86
CA CYS A 27 -14.05 -10.05 7.63
C CYS A 27 -14.91 -10.99 6.78
N GLY A 28 -14.56 -12.27 6.72
CA GLY A 28 -15.33 -13.28 5.98
C GLY A 28 -16.74 -13.55 6.54
N ASN A 29 -17.02 -13.19 7.79
CA ASN A 29 -18.32 -13.45 8.43
C ASN A 29 -19.30 -12.28 8.32
N CYS A 30 -18.84 -11.05 8.56
CA CYS A 30 -19.70 -9.86 8.61
C CYS A 30 -19.40 -8.84 7.51
N LEU A 31 -18.41 -9.11 6.66
CA LEU A 31 -18.00 -8.27 5.52
C LEU A 31 -17.52 -6.85 5.87
N LYS A 32 -17.38 -6.53 7.17
CA LYS A 32 -16.82 -5.26 7.66
C LYS A 32 -15.31 -5.22 7.42
N TRP A 33 -14.81 -4.04 7.07
CA TRP A 33 -13.38 -3.80 6.91
C TRP A 33 -12.72 -3.50 8.25
N ARG A 34 -11.62 -4.22 8.51
CA ARG A 34 -10.78 -4.06 9.71
C ARG A 34 -9.43 -3.52 9.31
N THR A 35 -8.97 -2.50 10.02
CA THR A 35 -7.62 -1.96 9.85
C THR A 35 -6.59 -2.93 10.41
N ILE A 36 -5.46 -3.07 9.72
CA ILE A 36 -4.31 -3.85 10.16
C ILE A 36 -3.17 -2.87 10.45
N PRO A 37 -2.56 -2.91 11.66
CA PRO A 37 -1.59 -1.91 12.07
C PRO A 37 -0.31 -1.86 11.22
N THR A 38 0.15 -3.01 10.73
CA THR A 38 1.44 -3.14 10.04
C THR A 38 1.30 -3.81 8.68
N GLN A 39 2.26 -3.54 7.80
CA GLN A 39 2.31 -4.21 6.50
C GLN A 39 2.58 -5.71 6.68
N GLU A 40 3.43 -6.07 7.63
CA GLU A 40 3.86 -7.45 7.90
C GLU A 40 2.68 -8.33 8.35
N GLU A 41 1.81 -7.81 9.21
CA GLU A 41 0.57 -8.50 9.61
C GLU A 41 -0.41 -8.63 8.44
N TYR A 42 -0.55 -7.57 7.63
CA TYR A 42 -1.39 -7.60 6.44
C TYR A 42 -0.91 -8.67 5.45
N GLU A 43 0.40 -8.74 5.21
CA GLU A 43 0.98 -9.72 4.31
C GLU A 43 0.87 -11.15 4.84
N GLU A 44 0.92 -11.38 6.16
CA GLU A 44 0.66 -12.69 6.76
C GLU A 44 -0.78 -13.15 6.49
N ILE A 45 -1.76 -12.26 6.70
CA ILE A 45 -3.17 -12.53 6.43
C ILE A 45 -3.38 -12.79 4.92
N ARG A 46 -2.85 -11.91 4.06
CA ARG A 46 -2.96 -12.02 2.60
C ARG A 46 -2.38 -13.33 2.08
N ARG A 47 -1.21 -13.75 2.58
CA ARG A 47 -0.51 -14.96 2.13
C ARG A 47 -1.36 -16.22 2.29
N LYS A 48 -2.17 -16.28 3.35
CA LYS A 48 -2.99 -17.45 3.68
C LYS A 48 -4.46 -17.26 3.35
N PHE A 49 -4.84 -16.16 2.67
CA PHE A 49 -6.22 -15.69 2.63
C PHE A 49 -7.25 -16.73 2.18
N VAL A 50 -6.93 -17.55 1.17
CA VAL A 50 -7.85 -18.61 0.69
C VAL A 50 -8.01 -19.75 1.68
N GLU A 51 -6.93 -20.16 2.35
CA GLU A 51 -6.92 -21.31 3.27
C GLU A 51 -7.39 -20.92 4.67
N ASP A 52 -7.04 -19.71 5.12
CA ASP A 52 -7.33 -19.18 6.44
C ASP A 52 -7.89 -17.75 6.34
N PRO A 53 -9.13 -17.57 5.86
CA PRO A 53 -9.74 -16.24 5.69
C PRO A 53 -9.77 -15.45 7.00
N PHE A 54 -9.64 -14.14 6.90
CA PHE A 54 -9.70 -13.28 8.08
C PHE A 54 -11.13 -13.20 8.61
N VAL A 55 -11.28 -13.33 9.94
CA VAL A 55 -12.53 -13.07 10.67
C VAL A 55 -12.23 -12.19 11.88
N CYS A 56 -13.22 -11.40 12.33
CA CYS A 56 -13.01 -10.40 13.39
C CYS A 56 -12.38 -10.97 14.66
N SER A 57 -12.73 -12.20 15.05
CA SER A 57 -12.19 -12.86 16.25
C SER A 57 -10.68 -13.13 16.21
N LYS A 58 -10.05 -13.08 15.03
CA LYS A 58 -8.57 -13.18 14.90
C LYS A 58 -7.84 -11.89 15.29
N LYS A 59 -8.55 -10.76 15.31
CA LYS A 59 -8.02 -9.47 15.77
C LYS A 59 -8.39 -9.27 17.23
N SER A 60 -7.41 -8.91 18.05
CA SER A 60 -7.63 -8.66 19.48
C SER A 60 -8.69 -7.57 19.68
N ASN A 61 -9.55 -7.78 20.69
CA ASN A 61 -10.60 -6.82 21.07
C ASN A 61 -11.53 -6.40 19.92
N THR A 62 -11.75 -7.26 18.93
CA THR A 62 -12.62 -6.99 17.78
C THR A 62 -13.61 -8.13 17.57
N SER A 63 -14.87 -7.79 17.32
CA SER A 63 -15.97 -8.71 17.07
C SER A 63 -16.73 -8.33 15.81
N CYS A 64 -17.62 -9.22 15.35
CA CYS A 64 -18.51 -8.91 14.23
C CYS A 64 -19.58 -7.88 14.60
N ASN A 65 -19.85 -7.65 15.89
CA ASN A 65 -20.85 -6.68 16.34
C ASN A 65 -20.32 -5.25 16.35
N ASP A 66 -19.01 -5.08 16.46
CA ASP A 66 -18.38 -3.76 16.44
C ASP A 66 -18.59 -3.07 15.08
N PRO A 67 -18.74 -1.73 15.04
CA PRO A 67 -18.76 -0.94 13.80
C PRO A 67 -17.53 -1.22 12.95
N ALA A 68 -17.61 -1.08 11.62
CA ALA A 68 -16.44 -1.24 10.76
C ALA A 68 -15.38 -0.19 11.09
N ASP A 69 -14.10 -0.55 10.95
CA ASP A 69 -13.01 0.41 11.16
C ASP A 69 -12.94 1.40 9.98
N MET A 70 -13.40 0.94 8.82
CA MET A 70 -13.42 1.68 7.56
C MET A 70 -14.65 1.30 6.75
N GLU A 71 -15.17 2.26 6.00
CA GLU A 71 -16.23 2.04 5.02
C GLU A 71 -15.63 2.06 3.61
N TYR A 72 -16.05 1.11 2.78
CA TYR A 72 -15.69 1.12 1.37
C TYR A 72 -16.50 2.21 0.67
N ASP A 73 -15.87 3.36 0.47
CA ASP A 73 -16.46 4.57 -0.09
C ASP A 73 -15.44 5.33 -0.96
N ASN A 74 -15.84 6.52 -1.43
CA ASN A 74 -15.00 7.40 -2.24
C ASN A 74 -14.25 8.47 -1.43
N SER A 75 -14.12 8.30 -0.10
CA SER A 75 -13.32 9.21 0.74
C SER A 75 -11.81 9.07 0.49
N ARG A 76 -11.40 7.94 -0.10
CA ARG A 76 -10.03 7.57 -0.44
C ARG A 76 -10.01 6.54 -1.56
N VAL A 77 -8.87 6.42 -2.25
CA VAL A 77 -8.68 5.36 -3.24
C VAL A 77 -8.44 4.03 -2.56
N TRP A 78 -9.25 3.03 -2.90
CA TRP A 78 -9.06 1.65 -2.50
C TRP A 78 -8.26 0.88 -3.55
N VAL A 79 -7.40 0.00 -3.07
CA VAL A 79 -6.67 -0.95 -3.92
C VAL A 79 -6.74 -2.32 -3.26
N VAL A 80 -6.97 -3.37 -4.05
CA VAL A 80 -7.21 -4.72 -3.54
C VAL A 80 -6.20 -5.70 -4.13
N ASP A 81 -5.38 -6.30 -3.26
CA ASP A 81 -4.43 -7.33 -3.66
C ASP A 81 -5.14 -8.61 -4.12
N LYS A 82 -4.44 -9.38 -4.97
CA LYS A 82 -4.80 -10.78 -5.18
C LYS A 82 -4.52 -11.58 -3.89
N PRO A 83 -5.32 -12.60 -3.58
CA PRO A 83 -5.04 -13.46 -2.44
C PRO A 83 -3.75 -14.27 -2.67
N ASN A 84 -3.18 -14.77 -1.58
CA ASN A 84 -2.07 -15.72 -1.56
C ASN A 84 -0.76 -15.22 -2.19
N LEU A 85 -0.54 -13.89 -2.19
CA LEU A 85 0.75 -13.32 -2.53
C LEU A 85 1.77 -13.60 -1.41
N PRO A 86 3.04 -13.89 -1.74
CA PRO A 86 4.08 -14.13 -0.74
C PRO A 86 4.31 -12.89 0.12
N LYS A 87 4.89 -13.11 1.30
CA LYS A 87 5.37 -12.02 2.15
C LYS A 87 6.63 -11.41 1.57
N THR A 88 6.88 -10.17 1.92
CA THR A 88 8.17 -9.52 1.69
C THR A 88 9.27 -10.31 2.41
N PRO A 89 10.38 -10.64 1.73
CA PRO A 89 11.50 -11.31 2.38
C PRO A 89 12.07 -10.49 3.56
N PRO A 90 12.52 -11.14 4.66
CA PRO A 90 13.06 -10.44 5.82
C PRO A 90 14.19 -9.45 5.46
N GLY A 91 14.15 -8.26 6.05
CA GLY A 91 15.11 -7.19 5.79
C GLY A 91 14.80 -6.33 4.56
N PHE A 92 13.95 -6.80 3.65
CA PHE A 92 13.46 -6.01 2.54
C PHE A 92 12.17 -5.29 2.94
N HIS A 93 11.88 -4.18 2.26
CA HIS A 93 10.62 -3.46 2.39
C HIS A 93 9.94 -3.33 1.03
N ARG A 94 8.72 -3.85 0.88
CA ARG A 94 7.94 -3.72 -0.36
C ARG A 94 7.13 -2.43 -0.34
N GLY A 95 7.42 -1.54 -1.28
CA GLY A 95 6.68 -0.30 -1.47
C GLY A 95 5.77 -0.34 -2.69
N LEU A 96 4.62 0.34 -2.56
CA LEU A 96 3.64 0.53 -3.62
C LEU A 96 3.37 2.02 -3.79
N VAL A 97 3.37 2.49 -5.04
CA VAL A 97 3.06 3.88 -5.39
C VAL A 97 2.01 3.90 -6.49
N LEU A 98 0.87 4.52 -6.22
CA LEU A 98 -0.19 4.76 -7.18
C LEU A 98 0.24 5.81 -8.21
N ARG A 99 0.07 5.49 -9.50
CA ARG A 99 0.32 6.45 -10.57
C ARG A 99 -0.65 7.62 -10.47
N LYS A 100 -0.22 8.79 -10.97
CA LYS A 100 -1.03 10.02 -10.90
C LYS A 100 -2.37 9.87 -11.61
N ASP A 101 -2.36 9.18 -12.76
CA ASP A 101 -3.54 8.86 -13.58
C ASP A 101 -4.43 7.74 -13.02
N PHE A 102 -4.16 7.25 -11.80
CA PHE A 102 -4.88 6.15 -11.15
C PHE A 102 -4.92 4.82 -11.92
N SER A 103 -4.15 4.68 -13.02
CA SER A 103 -4.23 3.52 -13.91
C SER A 103 -3.82 2.22 -13.24
N LYS A 104 -2.76 2.28 -12.41
CA LYS A 104 -2.23 1.17 -11.62
C LYS A 104 -1.23 1.68 -10.58
N LEU A 105 -0.73 0.76 -9.76
CA LEU A 105 0.42 1.02 -8.89
C LEU A 105 1.71 0.54 -9.56
N ASP A 106 2.82 1.13 -9.15
CA ASP A 106 4.16 0.61 -9.38
C ASP A 106 4.67 -0.03 -8.07
N CYS A 107 5.23 -1.23 -8.17
CA CYS A 107 5.82 -1.98 -7.05
C CYS A 107 7.34 -1.86 -7.07
N TYR A 108 7.94 -1.77 -5.89
CA TYR A 108 9.38 -1.85 -5.71
C TYR A 108 9.72 -2.47 -4.36
N TYR A 109 10.97 -2.89 -4.21
CA TYR A 109 11.55 -3.29 -2.94
C TYR A 109 12.68 -2.34 -2.56
N ILE A 110 12.83 -2.05 -1.28
CA ILE A 110 14.02 -1.43 -0.71
C ILE A 110 14.80 -2.55 -0.03
N ALA A 111 16.03 -2.77 -0.50
CA ALA A 111 16.94 -3.75 0.09
C ALA A 111 17.55 -3.23 1.40
N PRO A 112 18.12 -4.10 2.25
CA PRO A 112 18.76 -3.70 3.50
C PRO A 112 19.82 -2.61 3.37
N ASN A 113 20.53 -2.55 2.24
CA ASN A 113 21.51 -1.51 1.95
C ASN A 113 20.92 -0.20 1.39
N GLY A 114 19.58 -0.09 1.34
CA GLY A 114 18.84 1.07 0.82
C GLY A 114 18.64 1.08 -0.70
N ARG A 115 19.18 0.10 -1.45
CA ARG A 115 18.97 0.04 -2.91
C ARG A 115 17.51 -0.24 -3.23
N LYS A 116 16.96 0.57 -4.14
CA LYS A 116 15.59 0.40 -4.66
C LYS A 116 15.61 -0.54 -5.87
N LEU A 117 14.87 -1.64 -5.77
CA LEU A 117 14.73 -2.70 -6.77
C LEU A 117 13.32 -2.63 -7.38
N ARG A 118 13.20 -2.39 -8.68
CA ARG A 118 11.93 -2.15 -9.38
C ARG A 118 11.47 -3.31 -10.26
N ALA A 119 12.31 -4.32 -10.45
CA ALA A 119 12.01 -5.49 -11.27
C ALA A 119 12.78 -6.72 -10.81
N GLY A 120 12.34 -7.91 -11.25
CA GLY A 120 13.00 -9.17 -10.94
C GLY A 120 14.45 -9.25 -11.46
N THR A 121 14.78 -8.57 -12.56
CA THR A 121 16.15 -8.47 -13.07
C THR A 121 17.07 -7.71 -12.10
N GLU A 122 16.57 -6.64 -11.48
CA GLU A 122 17.32 -5.88 -10.46
C GLU A 122 17.50 -6.70 -9.18
N VAL A 123 16.48 -7.50 -8.79
CA VAL A 123 16.59 -8.48 -7.69
C VAL A 123 17.66 -9.52 -7.99
N ALA A 124 17.66 -10.10 -9.19
CA ALA A 124 18.66 -11.10 -9.58
C ALA A 124 20.10 -10.53 -9.52
N SER A 125 20.30 -9.31 -10.01
CA SER A 125 21.60 -8.61 -9.89
C SER A 125 21.98 -8.39 -8.43
N PHE A 126 21.03 -7.91 -7.62
CA PHE A 126 21.26 -7.68 -6.20
C PHE A 126 21.67 -8.96 -5.46
N LEU A 127 20.96 -10.07 -5.64
CA LEU A 127 21.28 -11.33 -4.96
C LEU A 127 22.65 -11.89 -5.39
N LYS A 128 23.03 -11.69 -6.65
CA LYS A 128 24.37 -12.06 -7.14
C LYS A 128 25.49 -11.22 -6.50
N GLU A 129 25.23 -9.94 -6.28
CA GLU A 129 26.18 -8.99 -5.67
C GLU A 129 26.28 -9.12 -4.14
N ASN A 130 25.30 -9.74 -3.48
CA ASN A 130 25.19 -9.82 -2.02
C ASN A 130 24.97 -11.29 -1.58
N PRO A 131 26.03 -12.13 -1.55
CA PRO A 131 25.94 -13.57 -1.28
C PRO A 131 25.37 -13.95 0.10
N GLU A 132 25.30 -13.01 1.04
CA GLU A 132 24.66 -13.20 2.34
C GLU A 132 23.16 -13.50 2.24
N TYR A 133 22.51 -13.18 1.11
CA TYR A 133 21.11 -13.49 0.82
C TYR A 133 20.93 -14.74 -0.04
N LYS A 134 21.88 -15.67 -0.04
CA LYS A 134 21.88 -16.90 -0.87
C LYS A 134 20.65 -17.80 -0.72
N ASP A 135 19.92 -17.68 0.40
CA ASP A 135 18.70 -18.46 0.66
C ASP A 135 17.46 -17.85 0.00
N LEU A 136 17.58 -16.63 -0.56
CA LEU A 136 16.54 -15.97 -1.33
C LEU A 136 16.72 -16.18 -2.82
N THR A 137 15.61 -16.26 -3.52
CA THR A 137 15.50 -16.37 -4.96
C THR A 137 14.63 -15.23 -5.51
N THR A 138 14.63 -15.05 -6.82
CA THR A 138 13.76 -14.04 -7.46
C THR A 138 12.27 -14.33 -7.26
N SER A 139 11.87 -15.60 -7.08
CA SER A 139 10.49 -16.00 -6.79
C SER A 139 9.98 -15.56 -5.42
N ASP A 140 10.86 -15.25 -4.47
CA ASP A 140 10.48 -14.71 -3.17
C ASP A 140 10.02 -13.24 -3.25
N PHE A 141 10.22 -12.59 -4.40
CA PHE A 141 9.84 -11.21 -4.65
C PHE A 141 8.67 -11.14 -5.64
N SER A 142 7.52 -10.66 -5.17
CA SER A 142 6.33 -10.48 -6.00
C SER A 142 6.12 -9.02 -6.38
N PHE A 143 6.24 -8.73 -7.67
CA PHE A 143 5.90 -7.44 -8.27
C PHE A 143 4.43 -7.33 -8.70
N SER A 144 3.59 -8.32 -8.34
CA SER A 144 2.15 -8.22 -8.49
C SER A 144 1.63 -7.00 -7.73
N VAL A 145 0.75 -6.21 -8.35
CA VAL A 145 0.18 -4.99 -7.76
C VAL A 145 -1.31 -5.18 -7.49
N PRO A 146 -1.84 -4.51 -6.45
CA PRO A 146 -3.27 -4.55 -6.19
C PRO A 146 -4.06 -3.86 -7.31
N LYS A 147 -5.29 -4.31 -7.52
CA LYS A 147 -6.21 -3.68 -8.47
C LYS A 147 -6.72 -2.36 -7.89
N VAL A 148 -6.69 -1.30 -8.68
CA VAL A 148 -7.31 -0.02 -8.31
C VAL A 148 -8.82 -0.15 -8.41
N MET A 149 -9.53 0.30 -7.38
CA MET A 149 -10.98 0.33 -7.33
C MET A 149 -11.48 1.69 -7.81
N PHE A 150 -11.69 1.83 -9.12
CA PHE A 150 -11.97 3.11 -9.77
C PHE A 150 -13.22 3.83 -9.23
N ASP A 151 -14.21 3.10 -8.75
CA ASP A 151 -15.42 3.59 -8.10
C ASP A 151 -15.17 4.33 -6.77
N THR A 152 -14.00 4.14 -6.18
CA THR A 152 -13.57 4.80 -4.93
C THR A 152 -12.69 6.02 -5.15
N ILE A 153 -12.32 6.34 -6.41
CA ILE A 153 -11.51 7.52 -6.68
C ILE A 153 -12.32 8.78 -6.32
N PRO A 154 -11.81 9.66 -5.44
CA PRO A 154 -12.53 10.87 -5.07
C PRO A 154 -12.81 11.75 -6.30
N ARG A 155 -14.08 12.13 -6.49
CA ARG A 155 -14.54 12.87 -7.69
C ARG A 155 -13.80 14.17 -7.93
N ASP A 156 -13.42 14.84 -6.84
CA ASP A 156 -12.70 16.12 -6.91
C ASP A 156 -11.29 15.95 -7.47
N VAL A 157 -10.67 14.79 -7.27
CA VAL A 157 -9.33 14.46 -7.78
C VAL A 157 -9.40 14.09 -9.26
N ALA A 158 -10.44 13.36 -9.68
CA ALA A 158 -10.69 13.04 -11.08
C ALA A 158 -10.91 14.31 -11.94
N ASN A 159 -11.56 15.33 -11.39
CA ASN A 159 -11.85 16.59 -12.09
C ASN A 159 -10.66 17.56 -12.18
N VAL A 160 -9.67 17.44 -11.28
CA VAL A 160 -8.46 18.26 -11.32
C VAL A 160 -7.59 17.89 -12.53
N GLU A 161 -7.52 16.62 -12.93
CA GLU A 161 -6.71 16.20 -14.08
C GLU A 161 -7.33 16.60 -15.43
N ALA A 162 -8.65 16.51 -15.60
CA ALA A 162 -9.34 17.01 -16.81
C ALA A 162 -9.13 18.52 -17.04
N LYS A 163 -8.94 19.31 -15.97
CA LYS A 163 -8.61 20.74 -16.06
C LYS A 163 -7.14 21.01 -16.34
N VAL A 164 -6.23 20.12 -15.92
CA VAL A 164 -4.79 20.24 -16.23
C VAL A 164 -4.54 19.88 -17.71
N GLU A 165 -5.25 18.90 -18.26
CA GLU A 165 -5.16 18.58 -19.69
C GLU A 165 -5.73 19.69 -20.59
N SER A 166 -6.78 20.40 -20.16
CA SER A 166 -7.38 21.50 -20.94
C SER A 166 -6.64 22.84 -20.83
N SER A 167 -5.65 22.98 -19.95
CA SER A 167 -4.85 24.22 -19.79
C SER A 167 -3.43 24.15 -20.37
N GLY A 168 -3.00 22.99 -20.87
CA GLY A 168 -1.67 22.79 -21.49
C GLY A 168 -1.60 23.00 -23.01
N GLY A 169 -2.66 23.53 -23.63
CA GLY A 169 -2.74 23.68 -25.09
C GLY A 169 -3.14 25.08 -25.54
N SER A 170 -2.19 26.00 -25.64
CA SER A 170 -2.16 27.00 -26.71
C SER A 170 -0.74 27.54 -26.89
N LYS A 171 -0.34 27.55 -28.17
CA LYS A 171 0.93 28.04 -28.70
C LYS A 171 1.07 29.55 -28.52
#